data_AF-A0A932LDK9-F1
#
_entry.id   AF-A0A932LDK9-F1
#
_cell.length_a   1.000
_cell.length_b   1.000
_cell.length_c   1.000
_cell.angle_alpha   90.00
_cell.angle_beta   90.00
_cell.angle_gamma   90.00
#
_symmetry.space_group_name_H-M   'P 1'
#
loop_
_entity.id
_entity.type
_entity.pdbx_description
1 polymer ?
#
loop_
_entity_poly.entity_id
_entity_poly.type
_entity_poly.pdbx_seq_one_letter_code
_entity_poly.pdbx_strand_id
1 'polypeptide(L)' 'MATKSSSNDSANRPVHEFRMGRIRAAVWANHTENGVRHKVTFSRLYKDDQTNQWKDSQSFGRDDLP' A
#
# COMPACT_ATOMS: atom_id res chain seq x y z
N MET A 1 13.11 29.91 -24.20
CA MET A 1 13.83 28.63 -24.10
C MET A 1 13.15 27.83 -23.00
N ALA A 2 12.50 26.70 -23.31
CA ALA A 2 11.84 25.86 -22.31
C ALA A 2 12.73 24.64 -22.05
N THR A 3 13.24 24.51 -20.83
CA THR A 3 13.99 23.33 -20.39
C THR A 3 13.06 22.37 -19.66
N LYS A 4 12.84 21.21 -20.28
CA LYS A 4 12.35 19.99 -19.62
C LYS A 4 13.37 19.57 -18.55
N SER A 5 12.92 19.33 -17.33
CA SER A 5 13.57 18.38 -16.42
C SER A 5 12.50 17.42 -15.91
N SER A 6 12.59 16.19 -16.41
CA SER A 6 11.80 15.03 -16.03
C SER A 6 12.09 14.65 -14.57
N SER A 7 11.26 15.13 -13.64
CA SER A 7 11.26 14.59 -12.28
C SER A 7 10.71 13.17 -12.35
N ASN A 8 11.57 12.20 -12.07
CA ASN A 8 11.24 10.80 -11.94
C ASN A 8 10.11 10.68 -10.91
N ASP A 9 8.87 10.61 -11.39
CA ASP A 9 7.69 10.35 -10.59
C ASP A 9 7.74 8.86 -10.25
N SER A 10 8.67 8.50 -9.36
CA SER A 10 8.67 7.21 -8.69
C SER A 10 7.42 7.20 -7.82
N ALA A 11 6.30 6.91 -8.50
CA ALA A 11 4.97 6.84 -7.95
C ALA A 11 5.04 6.14 -6.61
N ASN A 12 4.47 6.79 -5.60
CA ASN A 12 4.41 6.38 -4.20
C ASN A 12 4.10 4.87 -4.12
N ARG A 13 5.14 4.04 -4.08
CA ARG A 13 5.05 2.58 -4.01
C ARG A 13 5.53 2.17 -2.63
N PRO A 14 4.90 1.15 -2.04
CA PRO A 14 5.42 0.60 -0.81
C PRO A 14 6.84 0.09 -1.02
N VAL A 15 7.73 0.38 -0.08
CA VAL A 15 9.10 -0.13 -0.04
C VAL A 15 9.15 -1.63 0.25
N HIS A 16 8.08 -2.16 0.87
CA HIS A 16 7.93 -3.59 1.08
C HIS A 16 6.44 -3.96 1.15
N GLU A 17 6.08 -5.13 0.63
CA GLU A 17 4.75 -5.71 0.81
C GLU A 17 4.87 -7.13 1.36
N PHE A 18 4.15 -7.41 2.44
CA PHE A 18 3.98 -8.76 2.99
C PHE A 18 2.56 -9.24 2.73
N ARG A 19 2.39 -10.55 2.49
CA ARG A 19 1.07 -11.18 2.34
C ARG A 19 0.95 -12.42 3.21
N MET A 20 -0.20 -12.54 3.86
CA MET A 20 -0.59 -13.71 4.64
C MET A 20 -2.07 -14.01 4.34
N GLY A 21 -2.33 -15.05 3.54
CA GLY A 21 -3.67 -15.35 3.06
C GLY A 21 -4.28 -14.15 2.33
N ARG A 22 -5.41 -13.64 2.86
CA ARG A 22 -6.13 -12.48 2.30
C ARG A 22 -5.60 -11.14 2.81
N ILE A 23 -4.70 -11.12 3.79
CA ILE A 23 -4.18 -9.90 4.38
C ILE A 23 -2.88 -9.49 3.71
N ARG A 24 -2.76 -8.21 3.39
CA ARG A 24 -1.55 -7.56 2.88
C ARG A 24 -1.11 -6.48 3.85
N ALA A 25 0.19 -6.40 4.11
CA ALA A 25 0.81 -5.29 4.81
C ALA A 25 1.76 -4.55 3.86
N ALA A 26 1.47 -3.30 3.56
CA ALA A 26 2.28 -2.44 2.71
C ALA A 26 3.07 -1.44 3.57
N VAL A 27 4.40 -1.47 3.48
CA VAL A 27 5.33 -0.60 4.20
C VAL A 27 5.73 0.57 3.30
N TRP A 28 5.63 1.79 3.82
CA TRP A 28 5.86 3.04 3.11
C TRP A 28 6.98 3.81 3.80
N ALA A 29 8.05 4.14 3.09
CA ALA A 29 9.14 4.96 3.62
C ALA A 29 8.83 6.45 3.38
N ASN A 30 8.71 7.20 4.47
CA ASN A 30 8.50 8.64 4.45
C ASN A 30 9.78 9.32 4.92
N HIS A 31 10.43 10.08 4.05
CA HIS A 31 11.63 10.81 4.38
C HIS A 31 11.23 12.11 5.10
N THR A 32 11.77 12.32 6.31
CA THR A 32 11.61 13.56 7.08
C THR A 32 12.98 14.15 7.37
N GLU A 33 13.02 15.42 7.78
CA GLU A 33 14.27 16.09 8.19
C GLU A 33 14.99 15.35 9.33
N ASN A 34 14.23 14.66 10.19
CA ASN A 34 14.74 13.88 11.31
C ASN A 34 14.98 12.40 10.97
N GLY A 35 15.02 12.04 9.68
CA GLY A 35 15.25 10.68 9.19
C GLY A 35 14.02 9.99 8.57
N VAL A 36 14.18 8.71 8.23
CA VAL A 36 13.15 7.93 7.53
C VAL A 36 12.15 7.33 8.53
N ARG A 37 10.86 7.58 8.32
CA ARG A 37 9.75 6.99 9.08
C ARG A 37 8.99 5.99 8.22
N HIS A 38 8.75 4.80 8.78
CA HIS A 38 7.99 3.76 8.10
C HIS A 38 6.54 3.78 8.53
N LYS A 39 5.62 3.96 7.58
CA LYS A 39 4.18 3.76 7.79
C LYS A 39 3.80 2.40 7.25
N VAL A 40 3.01 1.64 8.00
CA VAL A 40 2.48 0.35 7.53
C VAL A 40 0.98 0.49 7.32
N THR A 41 0.47 0.03 6.18
CA THR A 41 -0.95 -0.01 5.86
C THR A 41 -1.36 -1.45 5.64
N PHE A 42 -2.36 -1.93 6.40
CA PHE A 42 -2.90 -3.27 6.23
C PHE A 42 -4.14 -3.23 5.33
N SER A 43 -4.32 -4.20 4.46
CA SER A 43 -5.54 -4.37 3.66
C SER A 43 -5.96 -5.82 3.58
N ARG A 44 -7.27 -6.05 3.50
CA ARG A 44 -7.85 -7.37 3.23
C ARG A 44 -8.32 -7.44 1.78
N LEU A 45 -7.82 -8.40 1.02
CA LEU A 45 -8.23 -8.70 -0.33
C LEU A 45 -9.53 -9.51 -0.32
N TYR A 46 -10.53 -9.03 -1.06
CA TYR A 46 -11.79 -9.74 -1.27
C TYR A 46 -12.24 -9.61 -2.72
N LYS A 47 -13.07 -10.55 -3.19
CA LYS A 47 -13.71 -10.45 -4.50
C LYS A 47 -15.09 -9.83 -4.31
N ASP A 48 -15.37 -8.78 -5.06
CA ASP A 48 -16.67 -8.14 -5.10
C ASP A 48 -17.59 -8.94 -6.01
N ASP A 49 -18.66 -9.51 -5.46
CA ASP A 49 -19.54 -10.42 -6.21
C ASP A 49 -20.38 -9.70 -7.28
N GLN A 50 -20.65 -8.40 -7.12
CA GLN A 50 -21.44 -7.63 -8.08
C GLN A 50 -20.61 -7.30 -9.33
N THR A 51 -19.36 -6.92 -9.14
CA THR A 51 -18.46 -6.48 -10.22
C THR A 51 -17.50 -7.57 -10.68
N ASN A 52 -17.43 -8.69 -9.96
CA ASN A 52 -16.44 -9.75 -10.11
C ASN A 52 -14.97 -9.30 -10.02
N GLN A 53 -14.71 -8.13 -9.43
CA GLN A 53 -13.38 -7.55 -9.32
C GLN A 53 -12.78 -7.78 -7.93
N TRP A 54 -11.45 -7.93 -7.88
CA TRP A 54 -10.72 -7.95 -6.62
C TRP A 54 -10.61 -6.53 -6.05
N LYS A 55 -10.89 -6.37 -4.76
CA LYS A 55 -10.83 -5.11 -4.04
C LYS A 55 -10.12 -5.28 -2.71
N ASP A 56 -9.55 -4.19 -2.22
CA ASP A 56 -8.98 -4.08 -0.89
C ASP A 56 -10.00 -3.48 0.08
N SER A 57 -10.01 -3.96 1.32
CA SER A 57 -10.81 -3.41 2.43
C SER A 57 -9.93 -3.06 3.62
N GLN A 58 -10.37 -2.07 4.40
CA GLN A 58 -9.83 -1.75 5.73
C GLN A 58 -10.65 -2.41 6.86
N SER A 59 -11.67 -3.20 6.51
CA SER A 59 -12.46 -3.98 7.46
C SER A 59 -11.93 -5.41 7.54
N PHE A 60 -11.68 -5.87 8.76
CA PHE A 60 -11.09 -7.17 9.07
C PHE A 60 -12.09 -8.05 9.80
N GLY A 61 -12.10 -9.35 9.49
CA GLY A 61 -12.85 -10.37 10.22
C GLY A 61 -12.14 -10.80 11.50
N ARG A 62 -12.82 -11.60 12.31
CA ARG A 62 -12.30 -12.12 13.59
C ARG A 62 -10.95 -12.83 13.46
N ASP A 63 -10.75 -13.58 12.39
CA ASP A 63 -9.55 -14.42 12.18
C ASP A 63 -8.49 -13.74 11.31
N ASP A 64 -8.69 -12.47 10.94
CA ASP A 64 -7.78 -11.77 10.02
C ASP A 64 -6.61 -11.10 10.77
N LEU A 65 -6.73 -10.86 12.08
CA LEU A 65 -5.70 -10.25 12.93
C LEU A 65 -5.52 -11.10 14.21
N PRO A 66 -4.27 -11.31 14.67
CA PRO A 66 -3.96 -12.07 15.88
C PRO A 66 -4.34 -11.34 17.18
#